data_AF-A0A2V7DKT0-F1
#
_entry.id   AF-A0A2V7DKT0-F1
#
_cell.length_a   1.000
_cell.length_b   1.000
_cell.length_c   1.000
_cell.angle_alpha   90.00
_cell.angle_beta   90.00
_cell.angle_gamma   90.00
#
_symmetry.space_group_name_H-M   'P 1'
#
loop_
_entity.id
_entity.type
_entity.pdbx_description
1 polymer ?
#
loop_
_entity_poly.entity_id
_entity_poly.type
_entity_poly.pdbx_seq_one_letter_code
_entity_poly.pdbx_strand_id
1 'polypeptide(L)'
;MRWRTSPALTPLQKFSLVTFISVVAVTVVACGLGGWLLVRHLVAHDAALAGDLARLLLTRSLPASLFFPTAAADPSLYARTMNDIAAADDVVRVVLYDAQARVLWSDDTALIG
;
A
#
# COMPACT_ATOMS: atom_id res chain seq x y z
N MET A 1 61.70 -4.28 -27.11
CA MET A 1 60.65 -3.87 -26.15
C MET A 1 59.57 -3.09 -26.90
N ARG A 2 58.40 -3.69 -27.15
CA ARG A 2 57.26 -3.03 -27.79
C ARG A 2 56.50 -2.25 -26.73
N TRP A 3 56.57 -0.92 -26.77
CA TRP A 3 55.80 -0.06 -25.90
C TRP A 3 54.33 -0.15 -26.30
N ARG A 4 53.52 -0.68 -25.40
CA ARG A 4 52.07 -0.79 -25.51
C ARG A 4 51.52 0.63 -25.37
N THR A 5 51.27 1.31 -26.49
CA THR A 5 50.51 2.55 -26.49
C THR A 5 49.08 2.20 -26.12
N SER A 6 48.70 2.47 -24.87
CA SER A 6 47.28 2.53 -24.51
C SER A 6 46.60 3.46 -25.51
N PRO A 7 45.50 3.06 -26.17
CA PRO A 7 44.81 3.96 -27.08
C PRO A 7 44.29 5.13 -26.24
N ALA A 8 44.91 6.29 -26.38
CA ALA A 8 44.42 7.50 -25.76
C ALA A 8 43.04 7.80 -26.37
N LEU A 9 42.00 7.72 -25.53
CA LEU A 9 40.62 8.02 -25.94
C LEU A 9 40.58 9.40 -26.63
N THR A 10 39.87 9.47 -27.75
CA THR A 10 39.69 10.74 -28.45
C THR A 10 38.91 11.72 -27.56
N PRO A 11 39.08 13.04 -27.74
CA PRO A 11 38.34 14.03 -26.95
C PRO A 11 36.82 13.81 -26.98
N LEU A 12 36.29 13.38 -28.13
CA LEU A 12 34.88 13.04 -28.31
C LEU A 12 34.45 11.83 -27.45
N GLN A 13 35.29 10.78 -27.39
CA GLN A 13 35.02 9.60 -26.56
C GLN A 13 35.04 9.94 -25.07
N LYS A 14 35.97 10.80 -24.63
CA LYS A 14 36.01 11.27 -23.24
C LYS A 14 34.76 12.07 -22.88
N PHE A 15 34.34 12.98 -23.76
CA PHE A 15 33.12 13.75 -23.55
C PHE A 15 31.89 12.85 -23.49
N SER A 16 31.74 11.92 -24.44
CA SER A 16 30.66 10.94 -24.46
C SER A 16 30.61 10.07 -23.20
N LEU A 17 31.78 9.66 -22.69
CA LEU A 17 31.88 8.85 -21.47
C LEU A 17 31.43 9.66 -20.24
N VAL A 18 31.87 10.92 -20.14
CA VAL A 18 31.47 11.82 -19.04
C VAL A 18 29.97 12.06 -19.08
N THR A 19 29.40 12.38 -20.25
CA THR A 19 27.95 12.57 -20.38
C THR A 19 27.17 11.31 -20.02
N PHE A 20 27.66 10.15 -20.45
CA PHE A 20 27.01 8.87 -20.12
C PHE A 20 27.04 8.61 -18.61
N ILE A 21 28.18 8.79 -17.96
CA ILE A 21 28.32 8.66 -16.50
C ILE A 21 27.42 9.66 -15.77
N SER A 22 27.34 10.90 -16.24
CA SER A 22 26.45 11.91 -15.66
C SER A 22 24.99 11.51 -15.75
N VAL A 23 24.53 11.00 -16.89
CA VAL A 23 23.14 10.54 -17.07
C VAL A 23 22.85 9.34 -16.15
N VAL A 24 23.77 8.37 -16.07
CA VAL A 24 23.63 7.22 -15.18
C VAL A 24 23.56 7.67 -13.72
N ALA A 25 24.44 8.59 -13.31
CA ALA A 25 24.46 9.11 -11.94
C ALA A 25 23.14 9.81 -11.58
N VAL A 26 22.62 10.68 -12.45
CA VAL A 26 21.33 11.35 -12.21
C VAL A 26 20.19 10.33 -12.14
N THR A 27 20.20 9.32 -13.01
CA THR A 27 19.18 8.26 -13.02
C THR A 27 19.19 7.46 -11.72
N VAL A 28 20.37 7.05 -11.24
CA VAL A 28 20.51 6.31 -9.98
C VAL A 28 20.02 7.13 -8.80
N VAL A 29 20.37 8.43 -8.74
CA VAL A 29 19.91 9.34 -7.68
C VAL A 29 18.39 9.50 -7.72
N ALA A 30 17.81 9.74 -8.90
CA ALA A 30 16.37 9.91 -9.06
C ALA A 30 15.59 8.64 -8.67
N CYS A 31 16.03 7.46 -9.12
CA CYS A 31 15.43 6.19 -8.75
C CYS A 31 15.59 5.89 -7.25
N GLY A 32 16.74 6.20 -6.67
CA GLY A 32 17.00 6.03 -5.24
C GLY A 32 16.11 6.92 -4.37
N LEU A 33 16.00 8.21 -4.70
CA LEU A 33 15.11 9.14 -4.00
C LEU A 33 13.64 8.75 -4.18
N GLY A 34 13.23 8.39 -5.39
CA GLY A 34 11.87 7.93 -5.68
C GLY A 34 11.52 6.69 -4.87
N GLY A 35 12.39 5.67 -4.87
CA GLY A 35 12.21 4.44 -4.10
C GLY A 35 12.19 4.70 -2.59
N TRP A 36 13.07 5.56 -2.08
CA TRP A 36 13.09 5.91 -0.66
C TRP A 36 11.82 6.67 -0.23
N LEU A 37 11.35 7.62 -1.05
CA LEU A 37 10.10 8.33 -0.80
C LEU A 37 8.90 7.40 -0.84
N LEU A 38 8.83 6.52 -1.85
CA LEU A 38 7.78 5.51 -1.97
C LEU A 38 7.75 4.62 -0.73
N VAL A 39 8.88 4.02 -0.34
CA VAL A 39 8.96 3.14 0.84
C VAL A 39 8.58 3.92 2.10
N ARG A 40 9.12 5.12 2.31
CA ARG A 40 8.86 5.88 3.53
C ARG A 40 7.41 6.32 3.64
N HIS A 41 6.80 6.77 2.55
CA HIS A 41 5.42 7.22 2.56
C HIS A 41 4.43 6.06 2.57
N LEU A 42 4.65 5.00 1.79
CA LEU A 42 3.79 3.81 1.80
C LEU A 42 3.85 3.11 3.16
N VAL A 43 5.04 2.85 3.71
CA VAL A 43 5.17 2.16 5.00
C VAL A 43 4.60 3.01 6.14
N ALA A 44 4.82 4.33 6.15
CA ALA A 44 4.26 5.19 7.19
C ALA A 44 2.73 5.32 7.06
N HIS A 45 2.21 5.38 5.84
CA HIS A 45 0.78 5.48 5.58
C HIS A 45 0.06 4.17 5.91
N ASP A 46 0.60 3.03 5.47
CA ASP A 46 0.07 1.70 5.79
C ASP A 46 0.14 1.41 7.29
N ALA A 47 1.21 1.84 7.98
CA ALA A 47 1.32 1.69 9.43
C ALA A 47 0.31 2.57 10.18
N ALA A 48 0.04 3.79 9.68
CA ALA A 48 -0.98 4.67 10.26
C ALA A 48 -2.39 4.09 10.05
N LEU A 49 -2.71 3.65 8.83
CA LEU A 49 -3.98 3.01 8.50
C LEU A 49 -4.20 1.71 9.30
N ALA A 50 -3.18 0.85 9.40
CA ALA A 50 -3.27 -0.37 10.21
C ALA A 50 -3.44 -0.06 11.70
N GLY A 51 -2.79 1.00 12.19
CA GLY A 51 -2.95 1.49 13.56
C GLY A 51 -4.36 2.02 13.83
N ASP A 52 -4.93 2.78 12.90
CA ASP A 52 -6.29 3.31 13.01
C ASP A 52 -7.35 2.22 12.87
N LEU A 53 -7.15 1.24 11.98
CA LEU A 53 -8.01 0.05 11.88
C LEU A 53 -7.93 -0.80 13.15
N ALA A 54 -6.73 -1.07 13.67
CA ALA A 54 -6.56 -1.79 14.93
C ALA A 54 -7.20 -1.02 16.10
N ARG A 55 -7.07 0.31 16.11
CA ARG A 55 -7.70 1.17 17.12
C ARG A 55 -9.21 1.15 17.00
N LEU A 56 -9.78 1.21 15.80
CA LEU A 56 -11.22 1.09 15.55
C LEU A 56 -11.76 -0.27 16.00
N LEU A 57 -11.04 -1.36 15.73
CA LEU A 57 -11.39 -2.71 16.19
C LEU A 57 -11.30 -2.87 17.72
N LEU A 58 -10.31 -2.22 18.37
CA LEU A 58 -10.13 -2.28 19.82
C LEU A 58 -11.07 -1.33 20.58
N THR A 59 -11.43 -0.19 20.00
CA THR A 59 -12.29 0.82 20.65
C THR A 59 -13.77 0.59 20.40
N ARG A 60 -14.17 0.03 19.24
CA ARG A 60 -15.50 -0.51 19.04
C ARG A 60 -15.48 -1.98 19.39
N SER A 61 -15.92 -2.30 20.61
CA SER A 61 -16.15 -3.67 21.07
C SER A 61 -17.10 -4.39 20.10
N LEU A 62 -16.55 -5.03 19.08
CA LEU A 62 -17.31 -5.86 18.15
C LEU A 62 -17.82 -7.07 18.93
N PRO A 63 -19.12 -7.39 18.84
CA PRO A 63 -19.68 -8.50 19.57
C PRO A 63 -18.98 -9.79 19.15
N ALA A 64 -18.54 -10.59 20.14
CA ALA A 64 -17.77 -11.80 19.92
C ALA A 64 -18.48 -12.80 18.98
N SER A 65 -19.81 -12.74 18.89
CA SER A 65 -20.66 -13.49 17.96
C SER A 65 -20.25 -13.39 16.49
N LEU A 66 -19.58 -12.30 16.07
CA LEU A 66 -19.06 -12.13 14.71
C LEU A 66 -17.83 -12.99 14.40
N PHE A 67 -17.14 -13.49 15.43
CA PHE A 67 -15.93 -14.32 15.28
C PHE A 67 -16.22 -15.82 15.46
N PHE A 68 -17.47 -16.22 15.71
CA PHE A 68 -17.86 -17.62 15.83
C PHE A 68 -18.35 -18.17 14.49
N PRO A 69 -17.68 -19.18 13.90
CA PRO A 69 -17.98 -19.70 12.56
C PRO A 69 -19.36 -20.33 12.36
N THR A 70 -20.12 -20.52 13.45
CA THR A 70 -21.39 -21.27 13.50
C THR A 70 -22.58 -20.40 13.90
N ALA A 71 -22.38 -19.14 14.26
CA ALA A 71 -23.46 -18.23 14.57
C ALA A 71 -23.98 -17.61 13.26
N ALA A 72 -25.28 -17.76 12.97
CA ALA A 72 -25.90 -16.95 11.93
C ALA A 72 -25.74 -15.48 12.32
N ALA A 73 -24.87 -14.77 11.61
CA ALA A 73 -24.55 -13.38 11.90
C ALA A 73 -25.77 -12.51 11.58
N ASP A 74 -26.56 -12.18 12.60
CA ASP A 74 -27.74 -11.31 12.45
C ASP A 74 -27.30 -9.93 11.92
N PRO A 75 -27.73 -9.56 10.69
CA PRO A 75 -27.39 -8.28 10.05
C PRO A 75 -27.66 -7.06 10.91
N SER A 76 -28.67 -7.13 11.78
CA SER A 76 -29.03 -6.02 12.64
C SER A 76 -27.97 -5.67 13.70
N LEU A 77 -27.12 -6.63 14.10
CA LEU A 77 -26.12 -6.45 15.15
C LEU A 77 -24.91 -5.62 14.68
N TYR A 78 -24.60 -5.64 13.39
CA TYR A 78 -23.46 -4.92 12.81
C TYR A 78 -23.85 -3.81 11.84
N ALA A 79 -25.07 -3.82 11.28
CA ALA A 79 -25.50 -2.83 10.29
C ALA A 79 -25.36 -1.38 10.78
N ARG A 80 -25.73 -1.08 12.03
CA ARG A 80 -25.59 0.29 12.57
C ARG A 80 -24.11 0.71 12.64
N THR A 81 -23.27 -0.15 13.19
CA THR A 81 -21.82 0.10 13.31
C THR A 81 -21.16 0.27 11.94
N MET A 82 -21.54 -0.56 10.96
CA MET A 82 -20.97 -0.51 9.61
C MET A 82 -21.45 0.71 8.82
N ASN A 83 -22.72 1.11 8.97
CA ASN A 83 -23.23 2.36 8.40
C ASN A 83 -22.44 3.57 8.91
N ASP A 84 -22.12 3.62 10.20
CA ASP A 84 -21.32 4.71 10.75
C ASP A 84 -19.87 4.73 10.20
N ILE A 85 -19.28 3.57 9.90
CA ILE A 85 -17.92 3.49 9.33
C ILE A 85 -17.95 3.91 7.86
N ALA A 86 -18.94 3.45 7.09
CA ALA A 86 -19.09 3.85 5.70
C ALA A 86 -19.46 5.33 5.52
N ALA A 87 -20.01 5.98 6.55
CA ALA A 87 -20.30 7.40 6.56
C ALA A 87 -19.09 8.30 6.91
N ALA A 88 -17.92 7.73 7.22
CA ALA A 88 -16.72 8.51 7.51
C ALA A 88 -16.06 9.01 6.21
N ASP A 89 -15.65 10.29 6.17
CA ASP A 89 -15.13 10.96 4.97
C ASP A 89 -13.87 10.28 4.37
N ASP A 90 -13.11 9.54 5.19
CA ASP A 90 -11.87 8.88 4.79
C ASP A 90 -12.08 7.45 4.28
N VAL A 91 -13.32 6.97 4.24
CA VAL A 91 -13.65 5.57 3.95
C VAL A 91 -14.21 5.42 2.55
N VAL A 92 -13.41 4.82 1.65
CA VAL A 92 -13.78 4.63 0.23
C VAL A 92 -14.72 3.44 0.04
N ARG A 93 -14.59 2.39 0.85
CA ARG A 93 -15.39 1.15 0.74
C ARG A 93 -15.28 0.31 2.00
N VAL A 94 -16.39 -0.31 2.40
CA VAL A 94 -16.43 -1.25 3.53
C VAL A 94 -17.23 -2.48 3.14
N VAL A 95 -16.62 -3.64 3.36
CA VAL A 95 -17.26 -4.95 3.15
C VAL A 95 -16.98 -5.80 4.39
N LEU A 96 -18.03 -6.40 4.95
CA LEU A 96 -17.94 -7.35 6.05
C LEU A 96 -18.13 -8.77 5.49
N TYR A 97 -17.21 -9.66 5.83
CA TYR A 97 -17.25 -11.06 5.44
C TYR A 97 -17.50 -11.97 6.63
N ASP A 98 -18.17 -13.10 6.37
CA ASP A 98 -18.23 -14.26 7.26
C ASP A 98 -16.91 -15.07 7.20
N ALA A 99 -16.71 -15.97 8.16
CA ALA A 99 -15.60 -16.92 8.20
C ALA A 99 -15.52 -17.82 6.94
N GLN A 100 -16.63 -18.00 6.22
CA GLN A 100 -16.72 -18.73 4.95
C GLN A 100 -16.58 -17.81 3.72
N ALA A 101 -16.08 -16.58 3.90
CA ALA A 101 -15.86 -15.58 2.85
C ALA A 101 -17.14 -15.11 2.12
N ARG A 102 -18.30 -15.26 2.76
CA ARG A 102 -19.57 -14.70 2.26
C ARG A 102 -19.71 -13.25 2.67
N VAL A 103 -20.29 -12.42 1.81
CA VAL A 103 -20.51 -10.99 2.12
C VAL A 103 -21.73 -10.85 3.02
N LEU A 104 -21.51 -10.44 4.26
CA LEU A 104 -22.54 -10.20 5.27
C LEU A 104 -23.09 -8.77 5.21
N TRP A 105 -22.26 -7.81 4.83
CA TRP A 105 -22.63 -6.39 4.70
C TRP A 105 -21.69 -5.70 3.72
N SER A 106 -22.22 -4.79 2.90
CA SER A 106 -21.42 -3.92 2.03
C SER A 106 -22.15 -2.59 1.88
N ASP A 107 -21.37 -1.54 1.66
CA ASP A 107 -21.83 -0.24 1.15
C ASP A 107 -22.62 -0.38 -0.17
N ASP A 108 -22.21 -1.31 -1.05
CA ASP A 108 -22.98 -1.73 -2.22
C ASP A 108 -23.81 -2.98 -1.92
N THR A 109 -25.12 -2.80 -1.74
CA THR A 109 -26.07 -3.89 -1.47
C THR A 109 -26.11 -4.98 -2.54
N ALA A 110 -25.63 -4.72 -3.76
CA ALA A 110 -25.56 -5.71 -4.83
C ALA A 110 -24.49 -6.79 -4.57
N LEU A 111 -23.56 -6.53 -3.65
CA LEU A 111 -22.48 -7.45 -3.29
C LEU A 111 -22.84 -8.40 -2.15
N ILE A 112 -24.01 -8.24 -1.52
CA ILE A 112 -24.43 -9.05 -0.37
C ILE A 112 -24.94 -10.41 -0.87
N GLY A 113 -24.32 -11.51 -0.41
CA GLY A 113 -24.65 -12.89 -0.82
C GLY A 113 -23.49 -13.87 -0.68
#